data_AF-A0A2R6NSX2-F1
#
_entry.id   AF-A0A2R6NSX2-F1
#
_cell.length_a   1.000
_cell.length_b   1.000
_cell.length_c   1.000
_cell.angle_alpha   90.00
_cell.angle_beta   90.00
_cell.angle_gamma   90.00
#
_symmetry.space_group_name_H-M   'P 1'
#
loop_
_entity.id
_entity.type
_entity.pdbx_description
1 polymer ?
#
loop_
_entity_poly.entity_id
_entity_poly.type
_entity_poly.pdbx_seq_one_letter_code
_entity_poly.pdbx_strand_id
1 'polypeptide(L)'
;MTLWASRAMQAGHSSSLRAHTKAMELLDQCLTSTPTIDLQHQFLIKNAASALASNAAVCAIEKEELEIVVQVLEQGRALLWSQMRGYRHSTEKLQELNPGPAEEFKRVCQQLEHLTVSSGTDLSGMKLIPISTTPYAAHGLNFDAKVTQNRQLSEDYKKIITEIRQLEGFSGFLRATPFSTLQSEGPVILVNVSKHRSDAVILRATETPLLVPLSQHLPAAIHHLSAQLLRVDEINQTEEQRDGPYLPKLVQLSTILEILWLKICEPIADALREMGQPKGSRVWWCPIGRLGALSLHAAGIYTLDMPGDFMLG
;
A
#
# COMPACT_ATOMS: atom_id res chain seq x y z
N MET A 1 -0.23 -20.53 11.41
CA MET A 1 -1.21 -20.35 10.30
C MET A 1 -0.51 -20.32 8.95
N THR A 2 0.51 -19.48 8.77
CA THR A 2 1.25 -19.31 7.51
C THR A 2 2.10 -20.51 7.06
N LEU A 3 2.49 -21.40 7.99
CA LEU A 3 3.33 -22.56 7.68
C LEU A 3 2.65 -23.57 6.74
N TRP A 4 1.36 -23.85 6.94
CA TRP A 4 0.60 -24.75 6.06
C TRP A 4 0.55 -24.19 4.63
N ALA A 5 0.19 -22.90 4.50
CA ALA A 5 0.13 -22.21 3.22
C ALA A 5 1.46 -22.25 2.46
N SER A 6 2.56 -21.92 3.14
CA SER A 6 3.91 -21.95 2.56
C SER A 6 4.33 -23.37 2.11
N ARG A 7 4.10 -24.39 2.94
CA ARG A 7 4.46 -25.78 2.61
C ARG A 7 3.61 -26.35 1.47
N ALA A 8 2.31 -26.05 1.47
CA ALA A 8 1.41 -26.48 0.40
C ALA A 8 1.83 -25.89 -0.95
N MET A 9 2.22 -24.61 -0.99
CA MET A 9 2.72 -23.96 -2.19
C MET A 9 4.06 -24.54 -2.67
N GLN A 10 5.01 -24.73 -1.75
CA GLN A 10 6.32 -25.33 -2.08
C GLN A 10 6.20 -26.75 -2.65
N ALA A 11 5.20 -27.50 -2.19
CA ALA A 11 4.93 -28.86 -2.66
C ALA A 11 4.05 -28.91 -3.93
N GLY A 12 3.61 -27.76 -4.47
CA GLY A 12 2.65 -27.71 -5.58
C GLY A 12 1.30 -28.38 -5.23
N HIS A 13 0.93 -28.42 -3.95
CA HIS A 13 -0.21 -29.17 -3.48
C HIS A 13 -1.52 -28.43 -3.79
N SER A 14 -2.57 -29.16 -4.20
CA SER A 14 -3.88 -28.61 -4.62
C SER A 14 -4.56 -27.72 -3.58
N SER A 15 -4.24 -27.93 -2.31
CA SER A 15 -4.74 -27.15 -1.16
C SER A 15 -4.05 -25.79 -0.95
N SER A 16 -3.04 -25.43 -1.76
CA SER A 16 -2.25 -24.20 -1.58
C SER A 16 -3.10 -22.93 -1.54
N LEU A 17 -4.02 -22.75 -2.49
CA LEU A 17 -4.94 -21.61 -2.53
C LEU A 17 -5.80 -21.56 -1.26
N ARG A 18 -6.46 -22.68 -0.93
CA ARG A 18 -7.29 -22.80 0.28
C ARG A 18 -6.51 -22.49 1.56
N ALA A 19 -5.26 -22.93 1.64
CA ALA A 19 -4.41 -22.69 2.79
C ALA A 19 -4.06 -21.21 2.95
N HIS A 20 -3.80 -20.50 1.85
CA HIS A 20 -3.54 -19.06 1.87
C HIS A 20 -4.79 -18.25 2.21
N THR A 21 -5.93 -18.52 1.56
CA THR A 21 -7.21 -17.87 1.87
C THR A 21 -7.57 -18.08 3.34
N LYS A 22 -7.43 -19.31 3.85
CA LYS A 22 -7.72 -19.59 5.26
C LYS A 22 -6.75 -18.89 6.21
N ALA A 23 -5.48 -18.78 5.85
CA ALA A 23 -4.51 -18.03 6.65
C ALA A 23 -4.88 -16.53 6.71
N MET A 24 -5.36 -15.95 5.62
CA MET A 24 -5.82 -14.56 5.58
C MET A 24 -7.07 -14.33 6.42
N GLU A 25 -8.06 -15.21 6.33
CA GLU A 25 -9.26 -15.16 7.20
C GLU A 25 -8.89 -15.20 8.68
N LEU A 26 -7.98 -16.10 9.07
CA LEU A 26 -7.57 -16.20 10.47
C LEU A 26 -6.74 -14.99 10.91
N LEU A 27 -5.95 -14.40 10.03
CA LEU A 27 -5.24 -13.15 10.32
C LEU A 27 -6.23 -12.00 10.60
N ASP A 28 -7.29 -11.89 9.81
CA ASP A 28 -8.35 -10.90 10.03
C ASP A 28 -8.97 -11.03 11.44
N GLN A 29 -9.29 -12.27 11.85
CA GLN A 29 -9.82 -12.57 13.18
C GLN A 29 -8.82 -12.28 14.32
N CYS A 30 -7.52 -12.46 14.07
CA CYS A 30 -6.50 -12.07 15.04
C CYS A 30 -6.36 -10.55 15.14
N LEU A 31 -6.50 -9.82 14.03
CA LEU A 31 -6.47 -8.36 14.03
C LEU A 31 -7.62 -7.75 14.83
N THR A 32 -8.83 -8.30 14.72
CA THR A 32 -9.98 -7.85 15.52
C THR A 32 -9.75 -8.03 17.02
N SER A 33 -8.86 -8.96 17.40
CA SER A 33 -8.50 -9.25 18.79
C SER A 33 -7.23 -8.50 19.25
N THR A 34 -6.56 -7.76 18.34
CA THR A 34 -5.32 -7.03 18.63
C THR A 34 -5.64 -5.56 18.91
N PRO A 35 -5.29 -5.01 20.08
CA PRO A 35 -5.97 -3.83 20.60
C PRO A 35 -5.43 -2.48 20.10
N THR A 36 -4.22 -2.42 19.55
CA THR A 36 -3.60 -1.17 19.06
C THR A 36 -3.10 -1.32 17.62
N ILE A 37 -3.09 -0.21 16.89
CA ILE A 37 -2.61 -0.17 15.50
C ILE A 37 -1.15 -0.61 15.42
N ASP A 38 -0.31 -0.24 16.39
CA ASP A 38 1.09 -0.69 16.47
C ASP A 38 1.23 -2.21 16.58
N LEU A 39 0.46 -2.82 17.49
CA LEU A 39 0.49 -4.26 17.69
C LEU A 39 -0.08 -4.99 16.49
N GLN A 40 -1.12 -4.45 15.86
CA GLN A 40 -1.65 -4.95 14.60
C GLN A 40 -0.60 -4.88 13.50
N HIS A 41 0.17 -3.79 13.41
CA HIS A 41 1.21 -3.59 12.41
C HIS A 41 2.37 -4.56 12.61
N GLN A 42 2.87 -4.68 13.85
CA GLN A 42 3.87 -5.68 14.21
C GLN A 42 3.37 -7.09 13.92
N PHE A 43 2.10 -7.38 14.23
CA PHE A 43 1.50 -8.68 13.97
C PHE A 43 1.43 -8.96 12.47
N LEU A 44 1.05 -8.00 11.63
CA LEU A 44 1.01 -8.18 10.18
C LEU A 44 2.39 -8.33 9.54
N ILE A 45 3.39 -7.55 9.98
CA ILE A 45 4.78 -7.68 9.53
C ILE A 45 5.30 -9.07 9.91
N LYS A 46 5.14 -9.46 11.17
CA LYS A 46 5.61 -10.75 11.70
C LYS A 46 4.96 -11.93 10.98
N ASN A 47 3.71 -11.79 10.53
CA ASN A 47 2.99 -12.83 9.82
C ASN A 47 3.00 -12.67 8.28
N ALA A 48 3.81 -11.75 7.74
CA ALA A 48 4.00 -11.55 6.30
C ALA A 48 2.67 -11.44 5.50
N ALA A 49 1.71 -10.66 6.00
CA ALA A 49 0.36 -10.60 5.42
C ALA A 49 0.31 -10.20 3.94
N SER A 50 1.17 -9.28 3.50
CA SER A 50 1.32 -8.92 2.09
C SER A 50 1.77 -10.11 1.22
N ALA A 51 2.61 -10.99 1.75
CA ALA A 51 3.07 -12.17 1.03
C ALA A 51 1.97 -13.24 0.92
N LEU A 52 1.06 -13.32 1.90
CA LEU A 52 -0.05 -14.27 1.85
C LEU A 52 -1.03 -13.95 0.72
N ALA A 53 -1.46 -12.70 0.60
CA ALA A 53 -2.34 -12.28 -0.49
C ALA A 53 -1.66 -12.43 -1.85
N SER A 54 -0.39 -12.02 -1.94
CA SER A 54 0.40 -12.15 -3.17
C SER A 54 0.55 -13.62 -3.60
N ASN A 55 0.84 -14.53 -2.67
CA ASN A 55 0.95 -15.97 -2.97
C ASN A 55 -0.42 -16.61 -3.25
N ALA A 56 -1.48 -16.18 -2.57
CA ALA A 56 -2.85 -16.63 -2.87
C ALA A 56 -3.21 -16.30 -4.32
N ALA A 57 -2.88 -15.07 -4.76
CA ALA A 57 -3.07 -14.64 -6.13
C ALA A 57 -2.29 -15.52 -7.13
N VAL A 58 -1.02 -15.86 -6.84
CA VAL A 58 -0.26 -16.80 -7.70
C VAL A 58 -0.98 -18.13 -7.84
N CYS A 59 -1.43 -18.72 -6.72
CA CYS A 59 -2.14 -20.01 -6.75
C CYS A 59 -3.49 -19.95 -7.46
N ALA A 60 -4.19 -18.81 -7.43
CA ALA A 60 -5.42 -18.62 -8.17
C ALA A 60 -5.17 -18.44 -9.67
N ILE A 61 -4.10 -17.71 -10.04
CA ILE A 61 -3.67 -17.55 -11.43
C ILE A 61 -3.30 -18.91 -12.04
N GLU A 62 -2.57 -19.76 -11.32
CA GLU A 62 -2.21 -21.12 -11.76
C GLU A 62 -3.43 -22.01 -12.03
N LYS A 63 -4.59 -21.67 -11.46
CA LYS A 63 -5.87 -22.35 -11.66
C LYS A 63 -6.79 -21.61 -12.65
N GLU A 64 -6.33 -20.52 -13.25
CA GLU A 64 -7.11 -19.66 -14.14
C GLU A 64 -8.35 -19.01 -13.46
N GLU A 65 -8.34 -18.89 -12.13
CA GLU A 65 -9.44 -18.34 -11.32
C GLU A 65 -9.25 -16.83 -11.10
N LEU A 66 -9.32 -16.02 -12.16
CA LEU A 66 -8.99 -14.58 -12.10
C LEU A 66 -9.90 -13.75 -11.19
N GLU A 67 -11.16 -14.14 -11.01
CA GLU A 67 -12.05 -13.48 -10.05
C GLU A 67 -11.54 -13.64 -8.61
N ILE A 68 -11.02 -14.82 -8.27
CA ILE A 68 -10.42 -15.08 -6.95
C ILE A 68 -9.14 -14.28 -6.77
N VAL A 69 -8.36 -14.06 -7.84
CA VAL A 69 -7.19 -13.17 -7.81
C VAL A 69 -7.59 -11.78 -7.33
N VAL A 70 -8.63 -11.18 -7.92
CA VAL A 70 -9.11 -9.86 -7.51
C VAL A 70 -9.54 -9.88 -6.03
N GLN A 71 -10.30 -10.90 -5.62
CA GLN A 71 -10.80 -11.02 -4.25
C GLN A 71 -9.66 -11.11 -3.22
N VAL A 72 -8.66 -11.98 -3.43
CA VAL A 72 -7.56 -12.16 -2.47
C VAL A 72 -6.62 -10.96 -2.44
N LEU A 73 -6.43 -10.28 -3.58
CA LEU A 73 -5.62 -9.06 -3.64
C LEU A 73 -6.31 -7.89 -2.94
N GLU A 74 -7.62 -7.70 -3.15
CA GLU A 74 -8.41 -6.70 -2.43
C GLU A 74 -8.50 -7.01 -0.94
N GLN A 75 -8.67 -8.27 -0.56
CA GLN A 75 -8.64 -8.68 0.85
C GLN A 75 -7.27 -8.42 1.48
N GLY A 76 -6.18 -8.71 0.77
CA GLY A 76 -4.82 -8.40 1.21
C GLY A 76 -4.61 -6.90 1.40
N ARG A 77 -5.09 -6.09 0.44
CA ARG A 77 -5.08 -4.64 0.54
C ARG A 77 -5.90 -4.17 1.74
N ALA A 78 -7.11 -4.67 1.94
CA ALA A 78 -7.95 -4.32 3.09
C ALA A 78 -7.27 -4.69 4.42
N LEU A 79 -6.61 -5.84 4.51
CA LEU A 79 -5.86 -6.24 5.70
C LEU A 79 -4.67 -5.31 5.96
N LEU A 80 -3.90 -4.96 4.93
CA LEU A 80 -2.78 -4.02 5.04
C LEU A 80 -3.24 -2.58 5.32
N TRP A 81 -4.34 -2.14 4.72
CA TRP A 81 -4.87 -0.78 4.88
C TRP A 81 -5.77 -0.64 6.11
N SER A 82 -6.23 -1.72 6.73
CA SER A 82 -6.79 -1.67 8.09
C SER A 82 -5.80 -1.06 9.09
N GLN A 83 -4.49 -1.13 8.79
CA GLN A 83 -3.38 -0.47 9.50
C GLN A 83 -3.28 1.04 9.26
N MET A 84 -3.73 1.51 8.10
CA MET A 84 -3.50 2.87 7.61
C MET A 84 -4.84 3.58 7.46
N ARG A 85 -5.64 3.63 8.53
CA ARG A 85 -6.69 4.65 8.60
C ARG A 85 -6.00 5.99 8.42
N GLY A 86 -6.13 6.55 7.22
CA GLY A 86 -5.53 7.81 6.84
C GLY A 86 -5.90 8.85 7.86
N TYR A 87 -4.93 9.24 8.67
CA TYR A 87 -4.97 10.49 9.40
C TYR A 87 -4.53 11.66 8.49
N ARG A 88 -4.10 11.32 7.26
CA ARG A 88 -3.70 12.23 6.19
C ARG A 88 -4.72 12.18 5.06
N HIS A 89 -5.92 12.66 5.31
CA HIS A 89 -6.84 12.98 4.23
C HIS A 89 -6.72 14.47 3.95
N SER A 90 -6.66 14.85 2.68
CA SER A 90 -6.83 16.26 2.31
C SER A 90 -8.23 16.67 2.74
N THR A 91 -8.30 17.44 3.82
CA THR A 91 -9.52 18.05 4.35
C THR A 91 -9.69 19.45 3.79
N GLU A 92 -8.95 19.87 2.76
CA GLU A 92 -8.96 21.25 2.24
C GLU A 92 -10.38 21.74 1.95
N LYS A 93 -11.16 20.95 1.19
CA LYS A 93 -12.57 21.26 0.91
C LYS A 93 -13.46 21.25 2.15
N LEU A 94 -13.17 20.38 3.13
CA LEU A 94 -13.90 20.34 4.40
C LEU A 94 -13.53 21.55 5.28
N GLN A 95 -12.28 21.99 5.27
CA GLN A 95 -11.77 23.13 6.00
C GLN A 95 -12.40 24.43 5.49
N GLU A 96 -12.56 24.55 4.17
CA GLU A 96 -13.18 25.71 3.52
C GLU A 96 -14.68 25.80 3.83
N LEU A 97 -15.41 24.69 3.77
CA LEU A 97 -16.88 24.68 3.88
C LEU A 97 -17.37 24.47 5.33
N ASN A 98 -16.63 23.72 6.15
CA ASN A 98 -17.02 23.28 7.49
C ASN A 98 -15.80 23.19 8.44
N PRO A 99 -15.22 24.33 8.88
CA PRO A 99 -13.97 24.36 9.63
C PRO A 99 -14.03 23.70 11.01
N GLY A 100 -15.19 23.71 11.69
CA GLY A 100 -15.36 23.06 13.01
C GLY A 100 -15.16 21.54 12.95
N PRO A 101 -15.97 20.81 12.16
CA PRO A 101 -15.79 19.38 11.93
C PRO A 101 -14.40 19.01 11.40
N ALA A 102 -13.78 19.87 10.57
CA ALA A 102 -12.43 19.66 10.06
C ALA A 102 -11.38 19.66 11.19
N GLU A 103 -11.42 20.64 12.10
CA GLU A 103 -10.48 20.75 13.21
C GLU A 103 -10.64 19.61 14.22
N GLU A 104 -11.89 19.22 14.51
CA GLU A 104 -12.16 18.10 15.41
C GLU A 104 -11.66 16.77 14.82
N PHE A 105 -11.91 16.55 13.52
CA PHE A 105 -11.39 15.40 12.80
C PHE A 105 -9.86 15.35 12.85
N LYS A 106 -9.20 16.48 12.55
CA LYS A 106 -7.74 16.62 12.59
C LYS A 106 -7.16 16.34 13.98
N ARG A 107 -7.79 16.86 15.04
CA ARG A 107 -7.38 16.62 16.43
C ARG A 107 -7.42 15.13 16.79
N VAL A 108 -8.51 14.43 16.46
CA VAL A 108 -8.63 12.98 16.75
C VAL A 108 -7.62 12.18 15.93
N CYS A 109 -7.40 12.55 14.67
CA CYS A 109 -6.37 11.97 13.82
C CYS A 109 -4.96 12.10 14.43
N GLN A 110 -4.60 13.29 14.89
CA GLN A 110 -3.30 13.55 15.55
C GLN A 110 -3.14 12.78 16.86
N GLN A 111 -4.20 12.67 17.67
CA GLN A 111 -4.16 11.90 18.92
C GLN A 111 -3.96 10.41 18.68
N LEU A 112 -4.61 9.86 17.64
CA LEU A 112 -4.40 8.47 17.21
C LEU A 112 -2.99 8.24 16.65
N GLU A 113 -2.44 9.19 15.89
CA GLU A 113 -1.06 9.14 15.39
C GLU A 113 -0.04 9.17 16.54
N HIS A 114 -0.25 10.03 17.54
CA HIS A 114 0.66 10.14 18.70
C HIS A 114 0.69 8.87 19.55
N LEU A 115 -0.43 8.15 19.66
CA LEU A 115 -0.47 6.83 20.32
C LEU A 115 0.33 5.76 19.58
N THR A 116 0.44 5.91 18.25
CA THR A 116 1.19 5.02 17.35
C THR A 116 2.71 5.30 17.47
N VAL A 117 3.12 6.57 17.49
CA VAL A 117 4.54 6.97 17.56
C VAL A 117 5.14 6.81 18.96
N SER A 118 4.35 7.00 20.03
CA SER A 118 4.82 6.90 21.43
C SER A 118 5.16 5.48 21.89
N SER A 119 4.99 4.48 21.02
CA SER A 119 5.44 3.09 21.24
C SER A 119 6.76 2.78 20.51
N GLY A 120 7.30 3.74 19.73
CA GLY A 120 8.36 3.53 18.73
C GLY A 120 9.75 4.09 19.04
N THR A 121 10.07 4.47 20.29
CA THR A 121 11.41 5.01 20.62
C THR A 121 12.59 4.03 20.50
N ASP A 122 12.38 2.79 20.05
CA ASP A 122 13.46 1.80 19.85
C ASP A 122 13.70 1.43 18.35
N LEU A 123 13.33 2.31 17.40
CA LEU A 123 13.47 2.02 15.96
C LEU A 123 14.69 2.66 15.28
N SER A 124 15.59 3.31 16.02
CA SER A 124 16.89 3.74 15.50
C SER A 124 18.03 3.25 16.39
N GLY A 125 18.73 2.21 15.95
CA GLY A 125 19.96 1.74 16.59
C GLY A 125 19.87 0.33 17.15
N MET A 126 20.52 -0.59 16.46
CA MET A 126 20.94 -1.90 16.95
C MET A 126 21.66 -1.75 18.31
N LYS A 127 20.99 -2.09 19.42
CA LYS A 127 21.62 -2.43 20.69
C LYS A 127 20.81 -3.53 21.37
N LEU A 128 21.49 -4.63 21.74
CA LEU A 128 20.94 -5.63 22.65
C LEU A 128 20.45 -4.91 23.91
N ILE A 129 19.22 -5.19 24.33
CA ILE A 129 18.67 -4.71 25.59
C ILE A 129 19.55 -5.25 26.74
N PRO A 130 20.11 -4.38 27.61
CA PRO A 130 20.52 -4.81 28.94
C PRO A 130 19.23 -5.02 29.75
N ILE A 131 19.11 -6.21 30.34
CA ILE A 131 18.02 -6.60 31.24
C ILE A 131 17.84 -5.49 32.30
N SER A 132 16.81 -4.67 32.12
CA SER A 132 16.49 -3.58 33.05
C SER A 132 15.27 -4.02 33.87
N THR A 133 15.52 -4.29 35.14
CA THR A 133 14.55 -4.65 36.16
C THR A 133 13.64 -3.46 36.47
N THR A 134 12.53 -3.35 35.75
CA THR A 134 11.36 -2.54 36.17
C THR A 134 10.18 -3.47 36.44
N PRO A 135 9.36 -3.20 37.48
CA PRO A 135 8.32 -4.13 37.91
C PRO A 135 7.23 -4.27 36.83
N TYR A 136 6.94 -5.52 36.48
CA TYR A 136 5.96 -5.98 35.48
C TYR A 136 4.57 -5.30 35.59
N ALA A 137 4.17 -4.84 36.78
CA ALA A 137 2.90 -4.16 37.04
C ALA A 137 2.78 -2.75 36.42
N ALA A 138 3.89 -1.99 36.32
CA ALA A 138 3.85 -0.63 35.76
C ALA A 138 3.67 -0.63 34.23
N HIS A 139 4.19 -1.66 33.55
CA HIS A 139 3.98 -1.86 32.12
C HIS A 139 2.54 -2.27 31.79
N GLY A 140 1.90 -3.08 32.64
CA GLY A 140 0.49 -3.48 32.48
C GLY A 140 -0.51 -2.32 32.62
N LEU A 141 -0.31 -1.44 33.60
CA LEU A 141 -1.18 -0.26 33.80
C LEU A 141 -1.08 0.75 32.64
N ASN A 142 0.13 0.97 32.11
CA ASN A 142 0.34 1.83 30.95
C ASN A 142 -0.27 1.21 29.67
N PHE A 143 -0.24 -0.12 29.56
CA PHE A 143 -0.87 -0.85 28.47
C PHE A 143 -2.40 -0.73 28.50
N ASP A 144 -3.06 -0.99 29.63
CA ASP A 144 -4.53 -0.91 29.75
C ASP A 144 -5.06 0.52 29.50
N ALA A 145 -4.31 1.53 29.96
CA ALA A 145 -4.63 2.93 29.69
C ALA A 145 -4.57 3.25 28.19
N LYS A 146 -3.50 2.82 27.49
CA LYS A 146 -3.36 2.97 26.04
C LYS A 146 -4.46 2.24 25.27
N VAL A 147 -4.86 1.04 25.71
CA VAL A 147 -5.96 0.28 25.10
C VAL A 147 -7.28 1.02 25.22
N THR A 148 -7.59 1.51 26.42
CA THR A 148 -8.83 2.27 26.68
C THR A 148 -8.87 3.56 25.87
N GLN A 149 -7.75 4.29 25.81
CA GLN A 149 -7.64 5.51 25.03
C GLN A 149 -7.78 5.27 23.53
N ASN A 150 -7.15 4.21 22.99
CA ASN A 150 -7.27 3.86 21.58
C ASN A 150 -8.72 3.48 21.21
N ARG A 151 -9.42 2.78 22.10
CA ARG A 151 -10.84 2.46 21.92
C ARG A 151 -11.69 3.73 21.86
N GLN A 152 -11.52 4.63 22.83
CA GLN A 152 -12.28 5.89 22.88
C GLN A 152 -12.03 6.73 21.62
N LEU A 153 -10.77 6.96 21.25
CA LEU A 153 -10.44 7.73 20.06
C LEU A 153 -10.93 7.06 18.76
N SER A 154 -10.95 5.73 18.70
CA SER A 154 -11.54 5.00 17.57
C SER A 154 -13.07 5.16 17.49
N GLU A 155 -13.76 5.28 18.62
CA GLU A 155 -15.20 5.56 18.68
C GLU A 155 -15.47 7.01 18.28
N ASP A 156 -14.71 7.97 18.80
CA ASP A 156 -14.79 9.40 18.44
C ASP A 156 -14.54 9.60 16.94
N TYR A 157 -13.52 8.94 16.39
CA TYR A 157 -13.22 8.96 14.96
C TYR A 157 -14.40 8.50 14.10
N LYS A 158 -15.07 7.39 14.49
CA LYS A 158 -16.27 6.90 13.78
C LYS A 158 -17.43 7.88 13.88
N LYS A 159 -17.61 8.50 15.05
CA LYS A 159 -18.67 9.49 15.28
C LYS A 159 -18.47 10.72 14.39
N ILE A 160 -17.27 11.32 14.39
CA ILE A 160 -16.94 12.49 13.57
C ILE A 160 -17.12 12.20 12.08
N ILE A 161 -16.67 11.03 11.58
CA ILE A 161 -16.93 10.64 10.19
C ILE A 161 -18.42 10.59 9.87
N THR A 162 -19.24 10.10 10.81
CA THR A 162 -20.69 10.01 10.63
C THR A 162 -21.30 11.41 10.55
N GLU A 163 -20.86 12.34 11.39
CA GLU A 163 -21.30 13.74 11.36
C GLU A 163 -20.89 14.46 10.08
N ILE A 164 -19.63 14.32 9.64
CA ILE A 164 -19.15 14.91 8.38
C ILE A 164 -19.96 14.40 7.19
N ARG A 165 -20.36 13.12 7.19
CA ARG A 165 -21.17 12.54 6.10
C ARG A 165 -22.60 13.09 6.03
N GLN A 166 -23.10 13.76 7.06
CA GLN A 166 -24.40 14.44 7.03
C GLN A 166 -24.31 15.85 6.42
N LEU A 167 -23.10 16.36 6.20
CA LEU A 167 -22.90 17.67 5.57
C LEU A 167 -23.15 17.57 4.06
N GLU A 168 -23.75 18.61 3.50
CA GLU A 168 -24.00 18.70 2.07
C GLU A 168 -22.69 18.62 1.28
N GLY A 169 -22.64 17.72 0.29
CA GLY A 169 -21.43 17.48 -0.51
C GLY A 169 -20.38 16.56 0.12
N PHE A 170 -20.62 16.02 1.33
CA PHE A 170 -19.68 15.14 2.04
C PHE A 170 -20.23 13.73 2.35
N SER A 171 -21.36 13.34 1.76
CA SER A 171 -21.95 12.00 1.95
C SER A 171 -20.99 10.84 1.61
N GLY A 172 -20.03 11.08 0.71
CA GLY A 172 -18.95 10.17 0.33
C GLY A 172 -17.67 10.29 1.18
N PHE A 173 -17.62 11.15 2.20
CA PHE A 173 -16.39 11.42 2.97
C PHE A 173 -15.81 10.12 3.55
N LEU A 174 -14.54 9.85 3.18
CA LEU A 174 -13.80 8.63 3.53
C LEU A 174 -14.53 7.33 3.21
N ARG A 175 -15.43 7.34 2.21
CA ARG A 175 -15.95 6.11 1.61
C ARG A 175 -15.09 5.80 0.39
N ALA A 176 -14.82 4.51 0.19
CA ALA A 176 -14.29 4.08 -1.09
C ALA A 176 -15.30 4.40 -2.19
N THR A 177 -14.83 4.97 -3.29
CA THR A 177 -15.63 5.06 -4.52
C THR A 177 -16.08 3.65 -4.90
N PRO A 178 -17.38 3.41 -5.15
CA PRO A 178 -17.85 2.08 -5.53
C PRO A 178 -17.09 1.55 -6.74
N PHE A 179 -16.75 0.26 -6.69
CA PHE A 179 -15.96 -0.39 -7.75
C PHE A 179 -16.63 -0.25 -9.13
N SER A 180 -17.96 -0.36 -9.20
CA SER A 180 -18.74 -0.14 -10.42
C SER A 180 -18.56 1.27 -11.01
N THR A 181 -18.41 2.28 -10.17
CA THR A 181 -18.15 3.66 -10.59
C THR A 181 -16.72 3.80 -11.12
N LEU A 182 -15.73 3.21 -10.45
CA LEU A 182 -14.34 3.22 -10.90
C LEU A 182 -14.16 2.53 -12.25
N GLN A 183 -14.80 1.36 -12.44
CA GLN A 183 -14.77 0.63 -13.70
C GLN A 183 -15.42 1.38 -14.87
N SER A 184 -16.39 2.26 -14.58
CA SER A 184 -17.05 3.08 -15.61
C SER A 184 -16.19 4.25 -16.10
N GLU A 185 -15.18 4.66 -15.35
CA GLU A 185 -14.27 5.77 -15.69
C GLU A 185 -12.96 5.33 -16.36
N GLY A 186 -12.72 4.01 -16.47
CA GLY A 186 -11.54 3.44 -17.10
C GLY A 186 -11.15 2.08 -16.52
N PRO A 187 -10.23 1.34 -17.17
CA PRO A 187 -9.78 0.05 -16.68
C PRO A 187 -9.04 0.19 -15.34
N VAL A 188 -9.26 -0.77 -14.45
CA VAL A 188 -8.56 -0.90 -13.17
C VAL A 188 -7.48 -1.95 -13.30
N ILE A 189 -6.24 -1.61 -12.94
CA ILE A 189 -5.05 -2.42 -13.15
C ILE A 189 -4.49 -2.82 -11.79
N LEU A 190 -4.67 -4.08 -11.40
CA LEU A 190 -4.04 -4.66 -10.22
C LEU A 190 -2.67 -5.20 -10.62
N VAL A 191 -1.62 -4.88 -9.86
CA VAL A 191 -0.28 -5.40 -10.14
C VAL A 191 0.21 -6.18 -8.92
N ASN A 192 0.42 -7.49 -9.13
CA ASN A 192 0.94 -8.40 -8.13
C ASN A 192 2.40 -8.77 -8.46
N VAL A 193 3.30 -8.54 -7.51
CA VAL A 193 4.71 -8.92 -7.63
C VAL A 193 5.05 -9.86 -6.49
N SER A 194 5.26 -11.14 -6.81
CA SER A 194 5.66 -12.16 -5.84
C SER A 194 6.99 -12.79 -6.23
N LYS A 195 7.64 -13.48 -5.28
CA LYS A 195 8.87 -14.24 -5.56
C LYS A 195 8.69 -15.38 -6.57
N HIS A 196 7.46 -15.83 -6.80
CA HIS A 196 7.14 -16.95 -7.67
C HIS A 196 6.73 -16.50 -9.07
N ARG A 197 5.97 -15.40 -9.14
CA ARG A 197 5.36 -14.90 -10.35
C ARG A 197 5.01 -13.42 -10.20
N SER A 198 5.07 -12.66 -11.29
CA SER A 198 4.61 -11.28 -11.34
C SER A 198 3.62 -11.13 -12.48
N ASP A 199 2.47 -10.50 -12.20
CA ASP A 199 1.37 -10.36 -13.15
C ASP A 199 0.64 -9.05 -12.91
N ALA A 200 0.04 -8.52 -13.97
CA ALA A 200 -1.00 -7.52 -13.89
C ALA A 200 -2.36 -8.14 -14.26
N VAL A 201 -3.42 -7.65 -13.62
CA VAL A 201 -4.80 -8.02 -13.90
C VAL A 201 -5.57 -6.76 -14.25
N ILE A 202 -6.13 -6.71 -15.47
CA ILE A 202 -6.89 -5.58 -15.98
C ILE A 202 -8.38 -5.89 -15.84
N LEU A 203 -9.13 -5.02 -15.15
CA LEU A 203 -10.56 -5.12 -14.92
C LEU A 203 -11.32 -4.08 -15.72
N ARG A 204 -12.36 -4.50 -16.44
CA ARG A 204 -13.33 -3.63 -17.13
C ARG A 204 -14.75 -3.91 -16.62
N ALA A 205 -15.64 -2.92 -16.73
CA ALA A 205 -16.98 -2.93 -16.11
C ALA A 205 -17.87 -4.13 -16.47
N THR A 206 -17.64 -4.77 -17.62
CA THR A 206 -18.55 -5.79 -18.18
C THR A 206 -17.83 -6.98 -18.78
N GLU A 207 -16.56 -7.17 -18.46
CA GLU A 207 -15.74 -8.20 -19.11
C GLU A 207 -14.92 -9.01 -18.12
N THR A 208 -14.55 -10.21 -18.54
CA THR A 208 -13.64 -11.08 -17.79
C THR A 208 -12.30 -10.36 -17.58
N PRO A 209 -11.71 -10.43 -16.38
CA PRO A 209 -10.38 -9.89 -16.12
C PRO A 209 -9.37 -10.38 -17.15
N LEU A 210 -8.51 -9.49 -17.65
CA LEU A 210 -7.38 -9.88 -18.50
C LEU A 210 -6.12 -10.03 -17.64
N LEU A 211 -5.45 -11.18 -17.76
CA LEU A 211 -4.15 -11.42 -17.15
C LEU A 211 -3.02 -11.00 -18.11
N VAL A 212 -2.10 -10.19 -17.61
CA VAL A 212 -0.90 -9.75 -18.32
C VAL A 212 0.34 -10.26 -17.55
N PRO A 213 1.03 -11.30 -18.05
CA PRO A 213 2.26 -11.78 -17.44
C PRO A 213 3.35 -10.71 -17.47
N LEU A 214 4.04 -10.51 -16.34
CA LEU A 214 5.16 -9.57 -16.24
C LEU A 214 6.49 -10.33 -16.13
N SER A 215 7.59 -9.59 -16.25
CA SER A 215 8.94 -10.16 -16.18
C SER A 215 9.19 -10.94 -14.88
N GLN A 216 9.71 -12.15 -14.99
CA GLN A 216 10.13 -12.98 -13.84
C GLN A 216 11.25 -12.33 -13.00
N HIS A 217 11.98 -11.36 -13.57
CA HIS A 217 13.04 -10.63 -12.87
C HIS A 217 12.51 -9.41 -12.09
N LEU A 218 11.22 -9.10 -12.22
CA LEU A 218 10.60 -7.94 -11.59
C LEU A 218 10.72 -7.94 -10.06
N PRO A 219 10.58 -9.05 -9.32
CA PRO A 219 10.69 -9.03 -7.86
C PRO A 219 12.05 -8.54 -7.36
N ALA A 220 13.13 -8.98 -8.01
CA ALA A 220 14.49 -8.55 -7.67
C ALA A 220 14.71 -7.07 -8.02
N ALA A 221 14.22 -6.63 -9.18
CA ALA A 221 14.27 -5.23 -9.59
C ALA A 221 13.51 -4.33 -8.59
N ILE A 222 12.26 -4.66 -8.25
CA ILE A 222 11.45 -3.89 -7.29
C ILE A 222 12.14 -3.82 -5.92
N HIS A 223 12.70 -4.91 -5.43
CA HIS A 223 13.44 -4.88 -4.16
C HIS A 223 14.61 -3.88 -4.20
N HIS A 224 15.38 -3.87 -5.28
CA HIS A 224 16.49 -2.94 -5.47
C HIS A 224 16.01 -1.49 -5.61
N LEU A 225 14.99 -1.25 -6.44
CA LEU A 225 14.42 0.07 -6.69
C LEU A 225 13.82 0.68 -5.42
N SER A 226 13.06 -0.10 -4.63
CA SER A 226 12.52 0.38 -3.36
C SER A 226 13.63 0.76 -2.37
N ALA A 227 14.72 -0.01 -2.30
CA ALA A 227 15.86 0.31 -1.45
C ALA A 227 16.60 1.58 -1.93
N GLN A 228 16.74 1.76 -3.24
CA GLN A 228 17.32 2.98 -3.82
C GLN A 228 16.44 4.21 -3.55
N LEU A 229 15.12 4.09 -3.70
CA LEU A 229 14.20 5.19 -3.44
C LEU A 229 14.25 5.64 -1.98
N LEU A 230 14.30 4.70 -1.02
CA LEU A 230 14.48 5.03 0.40
C LEU A 230 15.78 5.78 0.66
N ARG A 231 16.89 5.39 0.01
CA ARG A 231 18.16 6.14 0.12
C ARG A 231 18.05 7.55 -0.46
N VAL A 232 17.38 7.70 -1.61
CA VAL A 232 17.16 9.03 -2.22
C VAL A 232 16.33 9.91 -1.28
N ASP A 233 15.32 9.35 -0.62
CA ASP A 233 14.47 10.06 0.33
C ASP A 233 15.24 10.44 1.62
N GLU A 234 16.00 9.51 2.20
CA GLU A 234 16.87 9.77 3.36
C GLU A 234 17.88 10.90 3.08
N ILE A 235 18.49 10.88 1.89
CA ILE A 235 19.41 11.93 1.44
C ILE A 235 18.66 13.26 1.30
N ASN A 236 17.45 13.27 0.72
CA ASN A 236 16.68 14.51 0.57
C ASN A 236 16.24 15.10 1.92
N GLN A 237 15.90 14.28 2.90
CA GLN A 237 15.55 14.73 4.25
C GLN A 237 16.75 15.25 5.05
N THR A 238 17.97 14.80 4.74
CA THR A 238 19.21 15.28 5.39
C THR A 238 19.88 16.45 4.64
N GLU A 239 19.59 16.63 3.35
CA GLU A 239 20.20 17.66 2.49
C GLU A 239 19.35 18.94 2.30
N GLU A 240 18.31 19.19 3.11
CA GLU A 240 17.72 20.55 3.22
C GLU A 240 18.77 21.60 3.68
N GLN A 241 19.99 21.17 4.03
CA GLN A 241 21.15 22.02 4.26
C GLN A 241 22.41 21.51 3.51
N ARG A 242 22.49 21.68 2.18
CA ARG A 242 23.67 22.13 1.39
C ARG A 242 23.59 21.72 -0.09
N ASP A 243 24.05 22.62 -0.96
CA ASP A 243 24.26 22.48 -2.42
C ASP A 243 25.09 21.24 -2.81
N GLY A 244 24.45 20.07 -2.85
CA GLY A 244 24.97 18.88 -3.56
C GLY A 244 24.58 18.90 -5.04
N PRO A 245 25.33 18.23 -5.94
CA PRO A 245 24.97 18.18 -7.35
C PRO A 245 23.61 17.48 -7.52
N TYR A 246 22.61 18.20 -8.04
CA TYR A 246 21.26 17.68 -8.32
C TYR A 246 21.23 16.58 -9.40
N LEU A 247 22.26 16.54 -10.24
CA LEU A 247 22.33 15.70 -11.44
C LEU A 247 22.33 14.18 -11.14
N PRO A 248 23.16 13.63 -10.24
CA PRO A 248 23.17 12.19 -9.94
C PRO A 248 21.85 11.69 -9.34
N LYS A 249 21.11 12.54 -8.63
CA LYS A 249 19.80 12.20 -8.06
C LYS A 249 18.74 12.05 -9.16
N LEU A 250 18.70 12.99 -10.11
CA LEU A 250 17.79 12.95 -11.26
C LEU A 250 18.07 11.73 -12.14
N VAL A 251 19.35 11.40 -12.36
CA VAL A 251 19.77 10.19 -13.10
C VAL A 251 19.30 8.91 -12.40
N GLN A 252 19.39 8.83 -11.07
CA GLN A 252 18.92 7.65 -10.32
C GLN A 252 17.39 7.53 -10.41
N LEU A 253 16.65 8.61 -10.25
CA LEU A 253 15.20 8.60 -10.35
C LEU A 253 14.73 8.27 -11.78
N SER A 254 15.34 8.85 -12.81
CA SER A 254 15.00 8.55 -14.21
C SER A 254 15.23 7.08 -14.54
N THR A 255 16.32 6.49 -14.03
CA THR A 255 16.59 5.05 -14.17
C THR A 255 15.51 4.20 -13.50
N ILE A 256 15.03 4.60 -12.32
CA ILE A 256 13.92 3.90 -11.63
C ILE A 256 12.65 3.95 -12.48
N LEU A 257 12.28 5.14 -12.96
CA LEU A 257 11.06 5.35 -13.74
C LEU A 257 11.11 4.64 -15.10
N GLU A 258 12.27 4.56 -15.72
CA GLU A 258 12.51 3.81 -16.96
C GLU A 258 12.31 2.30 -16.75
N ILE A 259 12.86 1.74 -15.67
CA ILE A 259 12.68 0.32 -15.35
C ILE A 259 11.20 0.01 -15.07
N LEU A 260 10.50 0.89 -14.35
CA LEU A 260 9.05 0.73 -14.12
C LEU A 260 8.26 0.76 -15.43
N TRP A 261 8.67 1.63 -16.37
CA TRP A 261 8.05 1.68 -17.69
C TRP A 261 8.23 0.37 -18.44
N LEU A 262 9.48 -0.01 -18.70
CA LEU A 262 9.83 -1.17 -19.53
C LEU A 262 9.36 -2.51 -18.93
N LYS A 263 9.28 -2.62 -17.60
CA LYS A 263 8.95 -3.90 -16.94
C LYS A 263 7.50 -4.02 -16.49
N ILE A 264 6.75 -2.92 -16.41
CA ILE A 264 5.36 -2.92 -15.92
C ILE A 264 4.45 -2.15 -16.87
N CYS A 265 4.70 -0.85 -17.06
CA CYS A 265 3.73 0.01 -17.74
C CYS A 265 3.62 -0.29 -19.24
N GLU A 266 4.73 -0.59 -19.91
CA GLU A 266 4.74 -0.90 -21.35
C GLU A 266 3.97 -2.20 -21.68
N PRO A 267 4.24 -3.36 -21.05
CA PRO A 267 3.44 -4.57 -21.26
C PRO A 267 1.93 -4.37 -21.05
N ILE A 268 1.57 -3.56 -20.04
CA ILE A 268 0.17 -3.26 -19.73
C ILE A 268 -0.43 -2.30 -20.75
N ALA A 269 0.32 -1.30 -21.21
CA ALA A 269 -0.11 -0.36 -22.23
C ALA A 269 -0.33 -1.04 -23.58
N ASP A 270 0.51 -2.02 -23.93
CA ASP A 270 0.34 -2.83 -25.13
C ASP A 270 -0.90 -3.73 -25.02
N ALA A 271 -1.09 -4.41 -23.88
CA ALA A 271 -2.31 -5.19 -23.63
C ALA A 271 -3.59 -4.34 -23.73
N LEU A 272 -3.58 -3.13 -23.15
CA LEU A 272 -4.70 -2.19 -23.27
C LEU A 272 -4.97 -1.78 -24.73
N ARG A 273 -3.92 -1.60 -25.54
CA ARG A 273 -4.04 -1.27 -26.96
C ARG A 273 -4.66 -2.44 -27.74
N GLU A 274 -4.23 -3.66 -27.47
CA GLU A 274 -4.78 -4.89 -28.06
C GLU A 274 -6.26 -5.08 -27.68
N MET A 275 -6.64 -4.69 -26.46
CA MET A 275 -8.03 -4.68 -25.99
C MET A 275 -8.88 -3.54 -26.59
N GLY A 276 -8.32 -2.72 -27.49
CA GLY A 276 -9.00 -1.61 -28.14
C GLY A 276 -9.19 -0.38 -27.28
N GLN A 277 -8.45 -0.22 -26.17
CA GLN A 277 -8.55 0.96 -25.31
C GLN A 277 -8.04 2.20 -26.07
N PRO A 278 -8.83 3.30 -26.17
CA PRO A 278 -8.39 4.50 -26.84
C PRO A 278 -7.15 5.13 -26.19
N LYS A 279 -6.22 5.62 -27.01
CA LYS A 279 -5.07 6.39 -26.52
C LYS A 279 -5.54 7.63 -25.76
N GLY A 280 -4.93 7.90 -24.61
CA GLY A 280 -5.34 9.00 -23.73
C GLY A 280 -6.47 8.65 -22.76
N SER A 281 -6.96 7.41 -22.77
CA SER A 281 -7.89 6.92 -21.75
C SER A 281 -7.26 6.99 -20.36
N ARG A 282 -8.07 7.37 -19.37
CA ARG A 282 -7.70 7.24 -17.97
C ARG A 282 -7.60 5.77 -17.59
N VAL A 283 -6.63 5.43 -16.75
CA VAL A 283 -6.50 4.11 -16.12
C VAL A 283 -6.36 4.28 -14.61
N TRP A 284 -6.72 3.25 -13.85
CA TRP A 284 -6.60 3.24 -12.40
C TRP A 284 -5.56 2.22 -11.96
N TRP A 285 -4.48 2.68 -11.32
CA TRP A 285 -3.43 1.81 -10.80
C TRP A 285 -3.77 1.33 -9.38
N CYS A 286 -3.74 0.01 -9.17
CA CYS A 286 -3.86 -0.63 -7.87
C CYS A 286 -2.62 -1.53 -7.60
N PRO A 287 -1.44 -0.92 -7.38
CA PRO A 287 -0.23 -1.67 -7.04
C PRO A 287 -0.32 -2.26 -5.63
N ILE A 288 0.29 -3.44 -5.45
CA ILE A 288 0.21 -4.18 -4.18
C ILE A 288 1.60 -4.33 -3.56
N GLY A 289 1.65 -4.25 -2.22
CA GLY A 289 2.90 -4.37 -1.47
C GLY A 289 3.85 -3.20 -1.75
N ARG A 290 5.15 -3.51 -1.93
CA ARG A 290 6.20 -2.49 -2.12
C ARG A 290 6.00 -1.63 -3.38
N LEU A 291 5.27 -2.14 -4.35
CA LEU A 291 4.99 -1.41 -5.59
C LEU A 291 4.13 -0.17 -5.33
N GLY A 292 3.33 -0.16 -4.26
CA GLY A 292 2.54 1.01 -3.87
C GLY A 292 3.37 2.23 -3.46
N ALA A 293 4.65 2.04 -3.12
CA ALA A 293 5.57 3.13 -2.83
C ALA A 293 6.28 3.67 -4.09
N LEU A 294 6.10 3.05 -5.25
CA LEU A 294 6.77 3.44 -6.49
C LEU A 294 5.81 4.24 -7.39
N SER A 295 6.32 5.30 -8.00
CA SER A 295 5.54 6.22 -8.84
C SER A 295 5.26 5.64 -10.24
N LEU A 296 4.41 4.60 -10.32
CA LEU A 296 3.99 4.02 -11.60
C LEU A 296 3.37 5.04 -12.57
N HIS A 297 2.67 6.04 -12.02
CA HIS A 297 2.06 7.12 -12.81
C HIS A 297 3.09 8.04 -13.49
N ALA A 298 4.33 8.06 -12.98
CA ALA A 298 5.45 8.82 -13.54
C ALA A 298 6.45 7.91 -14.26
N ALA A 299 6.13 6.63 -14.47
CA ALA A 299 7.02 5.75 -15.21
C ALA A 299 7.12 6.22 -16.66
N GLY A 300 8.34 6.30 -17.18
CA GLY A 300 8.61 6.75 -18.53
C GLY A 300 10.10 6.70 -18.86
N ILE A 301 10.40 6.81 -20.15
CA ILE A 301 11.78 6.95 -20.63
C ILE A 301 12.08 8.44 -20.67
N TYR A 302 12.98 8.88 -19.78
CA TYR A 302 13.40 10.27 -19.68
C TYR A 302 14.81 10.40 -20.25
N THR A 303 14.94 11.03 -21.41
CA THR A 303 16.24 11.51 -21.87
C THR A 303 16.58 12.76 -21.07
N LEU A 304 17.64 12.67 -20.26
CA LEU A 304 18.24 13.86 -19.66
C LEU A 304 18.97 14.60 -20.78
N ASP A 305 18.25 15.48 -21.47
CA ASP A 305 18.88 16.45 -22.34
C ASP A 305 19.80 17.30 -21.44
N MET A 306 21.10 17.09 -21.58
CA MET A 306 22.09 18.02 -21.07
C MET A 306 21.76 19.38 -21.67
N PRO A 307 21.80 20.50 -20.91
CA PRO A 307 21.57 21.82 -21.48
C PRO A 307 22.70 22.14 -22.47
N GLY A 308 22.50 21.73 -23.72
CA GLY A 308 23.26 22.18 -24.88
C GLY A 308 22.52 23.38 -25.44
N ASP A 309 23.16 24.54 -25.30
CA ASP A 309 22.91 25.80 -26.01
C ASP A 309 21.51 26.00 -26.60
N PHE A 310 20.77 26.90 -25.96
CA PHE A 310 19.82 27.75 -26.67
C PHE A 310 20.55 28.45 -27.83
N MET A 311 20.44 27.88 -29.03
CA MET A 311 20.60 28.64 -30.27
C MET A 311 19.27 28.61 -30.99
N LEU A 312 18.61 29.76 -30.92
CA LEU A 312 17.44 30.16 -31.69
C LEU A 312 17.65 29.84 -33.18
N GLY A 313 16.62 29.26 -33.79
CA GLY A 313 16.45 29.08 -35.23
C GLY A 313 15.04 28.60 -35.53
#